data_AF-A0A127JZZ3-F1
#
_entry.id   AF-A0A127JZZ3-F1
#
_cell.length_a   1.000
_cell.length_b   1.000
_cell.length_c   1.000
_cell.angle_alpha   90.00
_cell.angle_beta   90.00
_cell.angle_gamma   90.00
#
_symmetry.space_group_name_H-M   'P 1'
#
loop_
_entity.id
_entity.type
_entity.pdbx_description
1 polymer ?
#
loop_
_entity_poly.entity_id
_entity_poly.type
_entity_poly.pdbx_seq_one_letter_code
_entity_poly.pdbx_strand_id
1 'polypeptide(L)'
;MPALDWAQPWFAPWRDPGERLASRIAAGEAAHAALNAGGAPVRFTPQQSLPGGMAYEQFIFDTGQCPVRPGTHDFFNALVWMRFPRTKAVLNRLQAREITRSGIGGQRGRVRDAITILDENGALLQAPPPLWEALLERDWRRLFVELRPLWPQAQLVVFGHALLEKLAHPRKDLTAHVWCADMPAGAMEAMDAALAEALSAERLAAKPFTPLPVLGIPGWCEQNQNFSFYDDSFVFRPAGQKKPIKQARAAPAS
;
A
#
# COMPACT_ATOMS: atom_id res chain seq x y z
N MET A 1 19.58 3.43 -5.61
CA MET A 1 18.13 3.28 -5.84
C MET A 1 17.82 3.75 -7.25
N PRO A 2 16.82 3.18 -7.95
CA PRO A 2 16.35 3.73 -9.22
C PRO A 2 15.83 5.16 -9.02
N ALA A 3 15.92 5.98 -10.07
CA ALA A 3 15.31 7.31 -10.06
C ALA A 3 13.78 7.16 -10.00
N LEU A 4 13.16 7.80 -9.02
CA LEU A 4 11.71 7.81 -8.84
C LEU A 4 11.17 9.12 -9.44
N ASP A 5 10.15 9.02 -10.28
CA ASP A 5 9.44 10.20 -10.75
C ASP A 5 8.42 10.66 -9.70
N TRP A 6 8.87 11.51 -8.78
CA TRP A 6 8.05 12.04 -7.71
C TRP A 6 6.92 12.96 -8.19
N ALA A 7 6.93 13.41 -9.45
CA ALA A 7 5.87 14.23 -10.01
C ALA A 7 4.55 13.45 -10.17
N GLN A 8 4.61 12.12 -10.22
CA GLN A 8 3.45 11.26 -10.36
C GLN A 8 2.44 11.44 -9.21
N PRO A 9 1.12 11.40 -9.49
CA PRO A 9 0.09 11.76 -8.52
C PRO A 9 0.03 10.81 -7.32
N TRP A 10 0.31 9.52 -7.51
CA TRP A 10 0.34 8.54 -6.41
C TRP A 10 1.48 8.75 -5.43
N PHE A 11 2.52 9.51 -5.80
CA PHE A 11 3.62 9.87 -4.91
C PHE A 11 3.42 11.21 -4.20
N ALA A 12 2.36 11.98 -4.50
CA ALA A 12 2.15 13.30 -3.91
C ALA A 12 2.20 13.31 -2.36
N PRO A 13 1.59 12.36 -1.62
CA PRO A 13 1.69 12.34 -0.14
C PRO A 13 3.11 12.06 0.38
N TRP A 14 3.98 11.51 -0.47
CA TRP A 14 5.29 10.96 -0.13
C TRP A 14 6.45 11.80 -0.65
N ARG A 15 6.19 12.73 -1.60
CA ARG A 15 7.17 13.50 -2.35
C ARG A 15 8.19 14.19 -1.44
N ASP A 16 7.74 15.07 -0.56
CA ASP A 16 8.64 15.89 0.27
C ASP A 16 9.65 15.08 1.10
N PRO A 17 9.23 14.11 1.95
CA PRO A 17 10.18 13.27 2.66
C PRO A 17 10.94 12.33 1.71
N GLY A 18 10.28 11.84 0.66
CA GLY A 18 10.86 10.94 -0.33
C GLY A 18 12.06 11.55 -1.07
N GLU A 19 11.90 12.73 -1.64
CA GLU A 19 12.96 13.45 -2.36
C GLU A 19 14.15 13.73 -1.43
N ARG A 20 13.90 14.31 -0.25
CA ARG A 20 14.97 14.63 0.71
C ARG A 20 15.78 13.40 1.10
N LEU A 21 15.13 12.29 1.41
CA LEU A 21 15.80 11.07 1.85
C LEU A 21 16.48 10.35 0.67
N ALA A 22 15.85 10.33 -0.51
CA ALA A 22 16.45 9.77 -1.72
C ALA A 22 17.72 10.54 -2.11
N SER A 23 17.74 11.87 -2.01
CA SER A 23 18.93 12.69 -2.29
C SER A 23 20.10 12.36 -1.36
N ARG A 24 19.83 12.11 -0.07
CA ARG A 24 20.86 11.69 0.89
C ARG A 24 21.48 10.34 0.53
N ILE A 25 20.65 9.36 0.17
CA ILE A 25 21.10 8.04 -0.29
C ILE A 25 21.90 8.17 -1.60
N ALA A 26 21.44 9.01 -2.53
CA ALA A 26 22.15 9.27 -3.78
C ALA A 26 23.51 9.94 -3.57
N ALA A 27 23.66 10.75 -2.51
CA ALA A 27 24.93 11.34 -2.09
C ALA A 27 25.89 10.34 -1.39
N GLY A 28 25.52 9.06 -1.31
CA GLY A 28 26.36 7.99 -0.75
C GLY A 28 26.13 7.70 0.72
N GLU A 29 25.17 8.35 1.38
CA GLU A 29 24.79 8.00 2.76
C GLU A 29 24.16 6.60 2.81
N ALA A 30 24.50 5.82 3.83
CA ALA A 30 23.89 4.51 4.02
C ALA A 30 22.37 4.63 4.21
N ALA A 31 21.59 3.77 3.56
CA ALA A 31 20.12 3.87 3.53
C ALA A 31 19.48 4.01 4.92
N HIS A 32 19.88 3.16 5.87
CA HIS A 32 19.36 3.22 7.25
C HIS A 32 19.71 4.55 7.95
N ALA A 33 20.89 5.12 7.71
CA ALA A 33 21.30 6.40 8.29
C ALA A 33 20.50 7.57 7.70
N ALA A 34 20.37 7.61 6.37
CA ALA A 34 19.55 8.61 5.70
C ALA A 34 18.10 8.57 6.20
N LEU A 35 17.49 7.38 6.24
CA LEU A 35 16.10 7.19 6.69
C LEU A 35 15.87 7.62 8.14
N ASN A 36 16.84 7.45 9.04
CA ASN A 36 16.72 7.91 10.43
C ASN A 36 16.54 9.43 10.57
N ALA A 37 16.93 10.22 9.55
CA ALA A 37 16.67 11.65 9.55
C ALA A 37 15.23 12.03 9.19
N GLY A 38 14.40 11.06 8.80
CA GLY A 38 13.00 11.29 8.43
C GLY A 38 12.03 11.35 9.61
N GLY A 39 12.48 11.06 10.84
CA GLY A 39 11.66 11.22 12.05
C GLY A 39 10.63 10.11 12.30
N ALA A 40 10.91 8.88 11.86
CA ALA A 40 10.08 7.72 12.20
C ALA A 40 10.19 7.37 13.70
N PRO A 41 9.17 6.74 14.32
CA PRO A 41 9.22 6.29 15.71
C PRO A 41 10.12 5.06 15.92
N VAL A 42 10.49 4.38 14.83
CA VAL A 42 11.44 3.25 14.83
C VAL A 42 12.81 3.73 14.38
N ARG A 43 13.86 3.07 14.87
CA ARG A 43 15.23 3.30 14.41
C ARG A 43 15.53 2.37 13.24
N PHE A 44 15.85 2.92 12.07
CA PHE A 44 16.29 2.12 10.94
C PHE A 44 17.71 1.60 11.15
N THR A 45 17.93 0.32 10.89
CA THR A 45 19.22 -0.35 11.09
C THR A 45 19.63 -1.15 9.85
N PRO A 46 20.92 -1.53 9.71
CA PRO A 46 21.33 -2.45 8.68
C PRO A 46 20.55 -3.78 8.76
N GLN A 47 20.32 -4.41 7.60
CA GLN A 47 19.65 -5.72 7.54
C GLN A 47 20.31 -6.79 8.44
N GLN A 48 21.63 -6.69 8.64
CA GLN A 48 22.42 -7.61 9.45
C GLN A 48 22.08 -7.55 10.95
N SER A 49 21.36 -6.51 11.40
CA SER A 49 20.87 -6.41 12.78
C SER A 49 19.78 -7.43 13.10
N LEU A 50 19.09 -7.98 12.09
CA LEU A 50 18.06 -9.01 12.27
C LEU A 50 18.72 -10.38 12.55
N PRO A 51 18.52 -10.99 13.73
CA PRO A 51 19.07 -12.32 14.01
C PRO A 51 18.47 -13.41 13.12
N GLY A 52 19.29 -14.39 12.74
CA GLY A 52 18.82 -15.55 11.98
C GLY A 52 17.72 -16.31 12.73
N GLY A 53 16.64 -16.65 12.03
CA GLY A 53 15.49 -17.38 12.60
C GLY A 53 14.48 -16.53 13.36
N MET A 54 14.75 -15.24 13.60
CA MET A 54 13.79 -14.31 14.18
C MET A 54 12.87 -13.73 13.09
N ALA A 55 11.57 -13.62 13.39
CA ALA A 55 10.63 -12.96 12.49
C ALA A 55 10.86 -11.44 12.48
N TYR A 56 10.85 -10.84 11.28
CA TYR A 56 11.09 -9.41 11.06
C TYR A 56 10.21 -8.51 11.92
N GLU A 57 8.91 -8.80 11.99
CA GLU A 57 7.95 -7.97 12.72
C GLU A 57 8.06 -8.17 14.23
N GLN A 58 8.46 -9.37 14.68
CA GLN A 58 8.76 -9.61 16.10
C GLN A 58 9.99 -8.80 16.53
N PHE A 59 11.05 -8.78 15.71
CA PHE A 59 12.24 -7.97 15.98
C PHE A 59 11.92 -6.47 16.11
N ILE A 60 11.11 -5.92 15.19
CA ILE A 60 10.68 -4.52 15.28
C ILE A 60 9.90 -4.27 16.58
N PHE A 61 8.99 -5.18 16.93
CA PHE A 61 8.16 -5.04 18.12
C PHE A 61 9.01 -5.03 19.41
N ASP A 62 9.96 -5.95 19.51
CA ASP A 62 10.78 -6.13 20.72
C ASP A 62 11.83 -5.03 20.90
N THR A 63 12.35 -4.48 19.80
CA THR A 63 13.55 -3.62 19.84
C THR A 63 13.30 -2.17 19.41
N GLY A 64 12.18 -1.89 18.76
CA GLY A 64 11.94 -0.61 18.06
C GLY A 64 12.89 -0.36 16.89
N GLN A 65 13.64 -1.37 16.43
CA GLN A 65 14.56 -1.28 15.32
C GLN A 65 13.96 -1.90 14.07
N CYS A 66 14.09 -1.20 12.94
CA CYS A 66 13.57 -1.62 11.64
C CYS A 66 14.75 -1.92 10.71
N PRO A 67 15.11 -3.19 10.50
CA PRO A 67 16.15 -3.57 9.54
C PRO A 67 15.74 -3.14 8.12
N VAL A 68 16.71 -2.58 7.38
CA VAL A 68 16.51 -2.05 6.03
C VAL A 68 17.51 -2.70 5.08
N ARG A 69 16.99 -3.20 3.96
CA ARG A 69 17.74 -3.65 2.78
C ARG A 69 17.90 -2.48 1.80
N PRO A 70 19.00 -2.42 1.05
CA PRO A 70 19.10 -1.50 -0.09
C PRO A 70 17.98 -1.76 -1.09
N GLY A 71 17.29 -0.71 -1.55
CA GLY A 71 16.22 -0.82 -2.54
C GLY A 71 15.07 0.13 -2.28
N THR A 72 14.07 0.09 -3.16
CA THR A 72 12.85 0.92 -3.10
C THR A 72 11.85 0.42 -2.07
N HIS A 73 11.76 -0.90 -1.89
CA HIS A 73 10.78 -1.52 -0.99
C HIS A 73 10.87 -1.02 0.45
N ASP A 74 12.00 -1.23 1.13
CA ASP A 74 12.17 -0.81 2.53
C ASP A 74 12.26 0.72 2.66
N PHE A 75 12.63 1.42 1.59
CA PHE A 75 12.56 2.88 1.53
C PHE A 75 11.12 3.39 1.58
N PHE A 76 10.19 2.83 0.80
CA PHE A 76 8.77 3.17 0.91
C PHE A 76 8.18 2.73 2.25
N ASN A 77 8.57 1.56 2.77
CA ASN A 77 8.16 1.14 4.11
C ASN A 77 8.58 2.15 5.19
N ALA A 78 9.78 2.72 5.08
CA ALA A 78 10.26 3.76 5.98
C ALA A 78 9.43 5.05 5.87
N LEU A 79 9.07 5.48 4.66
CA LEU A 79 8.18 6.63 4.46
C LEU A 79 6.80 6.39 5.11
N VAL A 80 6.27 5.17 5.00
CA VAL A 80 5.00 4.79 5.65
C VAL A 80 5.15 4.83 7.17
N TRP A 81 6.25 4.35 7.75
CA TRP A 81 6.54 4.50 9.19
C TRP A 81 6.58 5.96 9.65
N MET A 82 7.03 6.89 8.81
CA MET A 82 7.09 8.33 9.13
C MET A 82 5.70 9.00 9.07
N ARG A 83 4.87 8.66 8.08
CA ARG A 83 3.57 9.30 7.86
C ARG A 83 2.40 8.62 8.57
N PHE A 84 2.51 7.32 8.83
CA PHE A 84 1.52 6.49 9.53
C PHE A 84 2.11 5.79 10.76
N PRO A 85 2.75 6.52 11.68
CA PRO A 85 3.45 5.92 12.81
C PRO A 85 2.50 5.16 13.75
N ARG A 86 1.28 5.65 13.99
CA ARG A 86 0.32 4.99 14.91
C ARG A 86 -0.18 3.70 14.30
N THR A 87 -0.58 3.73 13.03
CA THR A 87 -1.06 2.56 12.29
C THR A 87 0.02 1.50 12.23
N LYS A 88 1.24 1.84 11.83
CA LYS A 88 2.34 0.86 11.71
C LYS A 88 2.70 0.23 13.06
N ALA A 89 2.68 1.01 14.15
CA ALA A 89 2.86 0.46 15.49
C ALA A 89 1.75 -0.53 15.90
N VAL A 90 0.48 -0.21 15.58
CA VAL A 90 -0.65 -1.13 15.84
C VAL A 90 -0.53 -2.41 15.02
N LEU A 91 -0.27 -2.31 13.72
CA LEU A 91 -0.08 -3.46 12.84
C LEU A 91 1.07 -4.35 13.32
N ASN A 92 2.22 -3.75 13.64
CA ASN A 92 3.38 -4.48 14.14
C ASN A 92 3.07 -5.22 15.46
N ARG A 93 2.42 -4.55 16.41
CA ARG A 93 1.97 -5.17 17.67
C ARG A 93 1.01 -6.34 17.46
N LEU A 94 0.03 -6.19 16.56
CA LEU A 94 -0.90 -7.27 16.24
C LEU A 94 -0.18 -8.45 15.58
N GLN A 95 0.75 -8.17 14.67
CA GLN A 95 1.53 -9.21 13.99
C GLN A 95 2.45 -9.96 14.95
N ALA A 96 3.14 -9.27 15.86
CA ALA A 96 3.98 -9.89 16.90
C ALA A 96 3.16 -10.78 17.84
N ARG A 97 1.97 -10.33 18.26
CA ARG A 97 1.03 -11.16 19.06
C ARG A 97 0.65 -12.44 18.33
N GLU A 98 0.31 -12.36 17.04
CA GLU A 98 -0.05 -13.54 16.25
C GLU A 98 1.15 -14.47 16.01
N ILE A 99 2.35 -13.94 15.81
CA ILE A 99 3.59 -14.72 15.72
C ILE A 99 3.86 -15.47 17.03
N THR A 100 3.68 -14.81 18.17
CA THR A 100 3.82 -15.44 19.49
C THR A 100 2.82 -16.57 19.70
N ARG A 101 1.58 -16.41 19.21
CA ARG A 101 0.52 -17.43 19.34
C ARG A 101 0.70 -18.63 18.43
N SER A 102 1.12 -18.42 17.18
CA SER A 102 1.12 -19.47 16.14
C SER A 102 2.52 -19.95 15.74
N GLY A 103 3.58 -19.35 16.29
CA GLY A 103 4.96 -19.59 15.89
C GLY A 103 5.30 -19.00 14.52
N ILE A 104 6.58 -19.10 14.15
CA ILE A 104 7.15 -18.50 12.94
C ILE A 104 6.84 -19.34 11.69
N GLY A 105 6.75 -20.67 11.82
CA GLY A 105 6.66 -21.63 10.71
C GLY A 105 5.26 -22.15 10.35
N GLY A 106 4.21 -21.75 11.06
CA GLY A 106 2.82 -22.11 10.72
C GLY A 106 2.28 -21.34 9.52
N GLN A 107 1.25 -21.87 8.84
CA GLN A 107 0.48 -21.08 7.85
C GLN A 107 0.02 -19.77 8.51
N ARG A 108 0.25 -18.64 7.81
CA ARG A 108 -0.16 -17.33 8.33
C ARG A 108 -1.67 -17.35 8.60
N GLY A 109 -2.05 -16.98 9.82
CA GLY A 109 -3.44 -16.83 10.20
C GLY A 109 -4.10 -15.66 9.46
N ARG A 110 -5.44 -15.64 9.46
CA ARG A 110 -6.24 -14.63 8.75
C ARG A 110 -5.87 -13.19 9.10
N VAL A 111 -5.52 -12.94 10.36
CA VAL A 111 -5.09 -11.62 10.85
C VAL A 111 -3.76 -11.22 10.21
N ARG A 112 -2.74 -12.09 10.24
CA ARG A 112 -1.43 -11.85 9.62
C ARG A 112 -1.57 -11.63 8.11
N ASP A 113 -2.41 -12.42 7.43
CA ASP A 113 -2.70 -12.23 6.01
C ASP A 113 -3.30 -10.85 5.72
N ALA A 114 -4.28 -10.42 6.52
CA ALA A 114 -4.91 -9.11 6.36
C ALA A 114 -3.93 -7.96 6.63
N ILE A 115 -3.07 -8.09 7.65
CA ILE A 115 -1.98 -7.14 7.92
C ILE A 115 -1.04 -7.07 6.73
N THR A 116 -0.58 -8.21 6.20
CA THR A 116 0.28 -8.24 5.01
C THR A 116 -0.41 -7.57 3.81
N ILE A 117 -1.69 -7.84 3.57
CA ILE A 117 -2.44 -7.22 2.46
C ILE A 117 -2.47 -5.70 2.58
N LEU A 118 -2.81 -5.19 3.77
CA LEU A 118 -2.85 -3.75 4.04
C LEU A 118 -1.46 -3.14 3.90
N ASP A 119 -0.45 -3.73 4.55
CA ASP A 119 0.91 -3.17 4.58
C ASP A 119 1.60 -3.19 3.21
N GLU A 120 1.32 -4.18 2.38
CA GLU A 120 1.97 -4.33 1.07
C GLU A 120 1.20 -3.64 -0.06
N ASN A 121 -0.14 -3.75 -0.08
CA ASN A 121 -0.96 -3.30 -1.21
C ASN A 121 -2.21 -2.52 -0.77
N GLY A 122 -2.27 -2.04 0.47
CA GLY A 122 -3.41 -1.30 0.99
C GLY A 122 -3.51 0.13 0.46
N ALA A 123 -4.72 0.67 0.50
CA ALA A 123 -4.97 2.09 0.27
C ALA A 123 -6.10 2.60 1.17
N LEU A 124 -6.09 3.90 1.40
CA LEU A 124 -7.04 4.63 2.23
C LEU A 124 -7.78 5.62 1.33
N LEU A 125 -9.11 5.59 1.38
CA LEU A 125 -9.96 6.42 0.54
C LEU A 125 -10.84 7.31 1.41
N GLN A 126 -10.76 8.61 1.17
CA GLN A 126 -11.81 9.56 1.52
C GLN A 126 -12.52 9.90 0.22
N ALA A 127 -13.84 9.72 0.17
CA ALA A 127 -14.60 9.97 -1.06
C ALA A 127 -16.07 10.28 -0.78
N PRO A 128 -16.75 11.06 -1.66
CA PRO A 128 -18.20 11.20 -1.62
C PRO A 128 -18.92 9.84 -1.67
N PRO A 129 -20.09 9.70 -1.01
CA PRO A 129 -20.83 8.43 -0.95
C PRO A 129 -21.07 7.74 -2.31
N PRO A 130 -21.38 8.44 -3.42
CA PRO A 130 -21.58 7.78 -4.72
C PRO A 130 -20.35 7.02 -5.24
N LEU A 131 -19.12 7.49 -4.94
CA LEU A 131 -17.90 6.77 -5.32
C LEU A 131 -17.71 5.52 -4.45
N TRP A 132 -18.01 5.61 -3.16
CA TRP A 132 -17.96 4.47 -2.25
C TRP A 132 -18.95 3.38 -2.65
N GLU A 133 -20.19 3.76 -2.96
CA GLU A 133 -21.23 2.83 -3.45
C GLU A 133 -20.75 2.09 -4.71
N ALA A 134 -20.31 2.83 -5.73
CA ALA A 134 -19.84 2.23 -6.99
C ALA A 134 -18.60 1.34 -6.81
N LEU A 135 -17.69 1.69 -5.90
CA LEU A 135 -16.53 0.88 -5.56
C LEU A 135 -16.92 -0.44 -4.87
N LEU A 136 -17.84 -0.40 -3.91
CA LEU A 136 -18.31 -1.60 -3.21
C LEU A 136 -19.07 -2.54 -4.15
N GLU A 137 -19.85 -1.98 -5.08
CA GLU A 137 -20.54 -2.73 -6.14
C GLU A 137 -19.60 -3.21 -7.26
N ARG A 138 -18.37 -2.67 -7.30
CA ARG A 138 -17.39 -2.87 -8.39
C ARG A 138 -17.97 -2.51 -9.76
N ASP A 139 -18.80 -1.46 -9.79
CA ASP A 139 -19.29 -0.86 -11.02
C ASP A 139 -18.23 0.12 -11.55
N TRP A 140 -17.27 -0.42 -12.31
CA TRP A 140 -16.13 0.35 -12.80
C TRP A 140 -16.51 1.45 -13.77
N ARG A 141 -17.58 1.26 -14.55
CA ARG A 141 -18.06 2.26 -15.49
C ARG A 141 -18.66 3.44 -14.73
N ARG A 142 -19.55 3.16 -13.77
CA ARG A 142 -20.09 4.21 -12.89
C ARG A 142 -18.96 4.90 -12.12
N LEU A 143 -18.07 4.13 -11.51
CA LEU A 143 -16.99 4.63 -10.66
C LEU A 143 -16.02 5.56 -11.42
N PHE A 144 -15.50 5.14 -12.58
CA PHE A 144 -14.41 5.85 -13.26
C PHE A 144 -14.85 6.72 -14.44
N VAL A 145 -16.02 6.44 -15.05
CA VAL A 145 -16.51 7.17 -16.22
C VAL A 145 -17.63 8.14 -15.83
N GLU A 146 -18.73 7.64 -15.27
CA GLU A 146 -19.92 8.47 -15.00
C GLU A 146 -19.70 9.43 -13.83
N LEU A 147 -19.10 8.92 -12.74
CA LEU A 147 -18.78 9.70 -11.54
C LEU A 147 -17.41 10.40 -11.63
N ARG A 148 -16.78 10.44 -12.81
CA ARG A 148 -15.50 11.12 -13.04
C ARG A 148 -15.46 12.56 -12.47
N PRO A 149 -16.51 13.39 -12.59
CA PRO A 149 -16.50 14.75 -12.02
C PRO A 149 -16.41 14.82 -10.49
N LEU A 150 -16.67 13.71 -9.77
CA LEU A 150 -16.55 13.65 -8.31
C LEU A 150 -15.15 13.31 -7.81
N TRP A 151 -14.28 12.73 -8.66
CA TRP A 151 -12.92 12.33 -8.26
C TRP A 151 -12.02 13.47 -7.75
N PRO A 152 -12.15 14.73 -8.21
CA PRO A 152 -11.43 15.85 -7.59
C PRO A 152 -11.80 16.09 -6.11
N GLN A 153 -12.92 15.55 -5.63
CA GLN A 153 -13.36 15.62 -4.23
C GLN A 153 -12.93 14.39 -3.41
N ALA A 154 -12.23 13.43 -4.04
CA ALA A 154 -11.76 12.22 -3.39
C ALA A 154 -10.24 12.28 -3.19
N GLN A 155 -9.79 11.69 -2.08
CA GLN A 155 -8.38 11.54 -1.77
C GLN A 155 -8.09 10.07 -1.54
N LEU A 156 -7.24 9.49 -2.42
CA LEU A 156 -6.69 8.16 -2.21
C LEU A 156 -5.23 8.27 -1.78
N VAL A 157 -4.90 7.65 -0.65
CA VAL A 157 -3.52 7.48 -0.18
C VAL A 157 -3.13 6.01 -0.31
N VAL A 158 -2.13 5.72 -1.12
CA VAL A 158 -1.54 4.37 -1.20
C VAL A 158 -0.69 4.14 0.04
N PHE A 159 -1.20 3.35 0.98
CA PHE A 159 -0.51 2.98 2.21
C PHE A 159 0.47 1.82 1.98
N GLY A 160 0.12 0.90 1.08
CA GLY A 160 0.89 -0.30 0.80
C GLY A 160 2.25 -0.01 0.17
N HIS A 161 3.34 -0.30 0.88
CA HIS A 161 4.69 0.09 0.45
C HIS A 161 5.18 -0.66 -0.79
N ALA A 162 4.77 -1.92 -0.98
CA ALA A 162 5.07 -2.64 -2.22
C ALA A 162 4.23 -2.17 -3.41
N LEU A 163 3.01 -1.66 -3.18
CA LEU A 163 2.25 -1.02 -4.24
C LEU A 163 2.90 0.31 -4.65
N LEU A 164 3.39 1.11 -3.70
CA LEU A 164 4.20 2.30 -4.00
C LEU A 164 5.44 1.95 -4.84
N GLU A 165 6.16 0.89 -4.46
CA GLU A 165 7.30 0.40 -5.25
C GLU A 165 6.90 0.01 -6.68
N LYS A 166 5.81 -0.75 -6.85
CA LYS A 166 5.30 -1.15 -8.18
C LYS A 166 4.86 0.05 -9.00
N LEU A 167 4.37 1.11 -8.37
CA LEU A 167 3.95 2.35 -9.03
C LEU A 167 5.14 3.17 -9.54
N ALA A 168 6.38 2.85 -9.17
CA ALA A 168 7.56 3.40 -9.86
C ALA A 168 7.63 2.96 -11.34
N HIS A 169 7.04 1.81 -11.67
CA HIS A 169 6.93 1.28 -13.04
C HIS A 169 5.51 0.73 -13.26
N PRO A 170 4.51 1.63 -13.40
CA PRO A 170 3.11 1.29 -13.25
C PRO A 170 2.63 0.31 -14.34
N ARG A 171 1.83 -0.68 -13.93
CA ARG A 171 1.15 -1.63 -14.84
C ARG A 171 -0.36 -1.50 -14.69
N LYS A 172 -1.10 -1.69 -15.78
CA LYS A 172 -2.57 -1.54 -15.82
C LYS A 172 -3.31 -2.38 -14.77
N ASP A 173 -2.79 -3.56 -14.45
CA ASP A 173 -3.40 -4.53 -13.54
C ASP A 173 -3.10 -4.27 -12.05
N LEU A 174 -2.36 -3.21 -11.70
CA LEU A 174 -2.11 -2.87 -10.31
C LEU A 174 -3.42 -2.56 -9.58
N THR A 175 -3.64 -3.28 -8.48
CA THR A 175 -4.87 -3.22 -7.69
C THR A 175 -4.52 -3.00 -6.23
N ALA A 176 -5.07 -1.94 -5.64
CA ALA A 176 -5.02 -1.70 -4.21
C ALA A 176 -6.11 -2.49 -3.48
N HIS A 177 -5.89 -2.74 -2.19
CA HIS A 177 -6.89 -3.23 -1.26
C HIS A 177 -7.33 -2.07 -0.37
N VAL A 178 -8.42 -1.41 -0.78
CA VAL A 178 -8.93 -0.22 -0.09
C VAL A 178 -9.58 -0.65 1.22
N TRP A 179 -9.16 -0.05 2.33
CA TRP A 179 -9.78 -0.26 3.64
C TRP A 179 -11.24 0.18 3.61
N CYS A 180 -12.19 -0.72 3.92
CA CYS A 180 -13.63 -0.46 3.89
C CYS A 180 -14.09 0.36 5.11
N ALA A 181 -13.67 1.60 5.19
CA ALA A 181 -14.28 2.66 5.97
C ALA A 181 -13.89 4.01 5.38
N ASP A 182 -14.83 4.95 5.40
CA ASP A 182 -14.54 6.30 4.97
C ASP A 182 -13.50 6.94 5.90
N MET A 183 -12.44 7.45 5.30
CA MET A 183 -11.35 8.10 6.03
C MET A 183 -11.69 9.57 6.27
N PRO A 184 -11.27 10.14 7.40
CA PRO A 184 -11.48 11.56 7.65
C PRO A 184 -10.83 12.38 6.55
N ALA A 185 -11.53 13.42 6.10
CA ALA A 185 -10.95 14.43 5.22
C ALA A 185 -9.83 15.18 5.95
N GLY A 186 -8.81 15.59 5.21
CA GLY A 186 -7.74 16.45 5.71
C GLY A 186 -6.38 15.77 5.75
N ALA A 187 -5.63 16.06 6.81
CA ALA A 187 -4.21 15.72 6.89
C ALA A 187 -3.98 14.21 7.11
N MET A 188 -2.81 13.71 6.68
CA MET A 188 -2.44 12.29 6.81
C MET A 188 -2.44 11.82 8.27
N GLU A 189 -2.15 12.73 9.21
CA GLU A 189 -2.15 12.46 10.64
C GLU A 189 -3.54 12.08 11.16
N ALA A 190 -4.61 12.65 10.59
CA ALA A 190 -5.99 12.28 10.92
C ALA A 190 -6.34 10.89 10.39
N MET A 191 -5.90 10.57 9.16
CA MET A 191 -6.07 9.24 8.58
C MET A 191 -5.29 8.18 9.38
N ASP A 192 -4.06 8.48 9.82
CA ASP A 192 -3.27 7.60 10.67
C ASP A 192 -3.94 7.32 12.01
N ALA A 193 -4.47 8.36 12.67
CA ALA A 193 -5.20 8.19 13.92
C ALA A 193 -6.46 7.33 13.74
N ALA A 194 -7.29 7.64 12.73
CA ALA A 194 -8.54 6.94 12.47
C ALA A 194 -8.30 5.46 12.09
N LEU A 195 -7.29 5.19 11.26
CA LEU A 195 -6.95 3.82 10.90
C LEU A 195 -6.40 3.06 12.10
N ALA A 196 -5.50 3.65 12.89
CA ALA A 196 -4.95 3.02 14.09
C ALA A 196 -6.04 2.64 15.11
N GLU A 197 -7.05 3.50 15.31
CA GLU A 197 -8.21 3.23 16.19
C GLU A 197 -9.11 2.13 15.62
N ALA A 198 -9.30 2.12 14.30
CA ALA A 198 -10.14 1.16 13.60
C ALA A 198 -9.55 -0.27 13.55
N LEU A 199 -8.24 -0.42 13.78
CA LEU A 199 -7.54 -1.70 13.65
C LEU A 199 -7.71 -2.60 14.89
N SER A 200 -8.35 -3.75 14.69
CA SER A 200 -8.39 -4.85 15.64
C SER A 200 -8.14 -6.19 14.96
N ALA A 201 -7.78 -7.22 15.74
CA ALA A 201 -7.58 -8.57 15.22
C ALA A 201 -8.87 -9.10 14.58
N GLU A 202 -10.02 -8.85 15.22
CA GLU A 202 -11.34 -9.28 14.77
C GLU A 202 -11.69 -8.63 13.43
N ARG A 203 -11.49 -7.32 13.31
CA ARG A 203 -11.79 -6.59 12.08
C ARG A 203 -10.87 -7.02 10.94
N LEU A 204 -9.57 -7.19 11.21
CA LEU A 204 -8.61 -7.69 10.22
C LEU A 204 -8.93 -9.13 9.78
N ALA A 205 -9.34 -10.00 10.71
CA ALA A 205 -9.75 -11.36 10.38
C ALA A 205 -10.97 -11.42 9.44
N ALA A 206 -11.82 -10.39 9.44
CA ALA A 206 -12.93 -10.23 8.50
C ALA A 206 -12.49 -9.80 7.09
N LYS A 207 -11.21 -9.44 6.88
CA LYS A 207 -10.64 -8.95 5.61
C LYS A 207 -11.43 -7.75 5.05
N PRO A 208 -11.41 -6.59 5.73
CA PRO A 208 -12.27 -5.44 5.45
C PRO A 208 -11.71 -4.61 4.28
N PHE A 209 -11.53 -5.25 3.12
CA PHE A 209 -10.91 -4.64 1.95
C PHE A 209 -11.78 -4.80 0.71
N THR A 210 -11.83 -3.75 -0.11
CA THR A 210 -12.39 -3.80 -1.46
C THR A 210 -11.29 -3.53 -2.50
N PRO A 211 -11.20 -4.32 -3.58
CA PRO A 211 -10.16 -4.11 -4.59
C PRO A 211 -10.43 -2.82 -5.40
N LEU A 212 -9.37 -2.08 -5.73
CA LEU A 212 -9.43 -0.90 -6.60
C LEU A 212 -8.29 -0.94 -7.63
N PRO A 213 -8.57 -1.09 -8.94
CA PRO A 213 -7.56 -0.93 -9.99
C PRO A 213 -7.05 0.51 -10.03
N VAL A 214 -5.83 0.76 -9.56
CA VAL A 214 -5.37 2.12 -9.24
C VAL A 214 -5.11 2.99 -10.48
N LEU A 215 -4.73 2.39 -11.61
CA LEU A 215 -4.59 3.14 -12.86
C LEU A 215 -5.94 3.47 -13.51
N GLY A 216 -7.06 2.97 -12.97
CA GLY A 216 -8.39 3.44 -13.33
C GLY A 216 -8.74 4.82 -12.75
N ILE A 217 -8.01 5.29 -11.73
CA ILE A 217 -8.31 6.53 -11.04
C ILE A 217 -8.10 7.72 -12.00
N PRO A 218 -9.12 8.56 -12.24
CA PRO A 218 -8.98 9.72 -13.11
C PRO A 218 -7.80 10.60 -12.74
N GLY A 219 -6.96 10.92 -13.74
CA GLY A 219 -5.76 11.75 -13.56
C GLY A 219 -4.50 10.99 -13.14
N TRP A 220 -4.57 9.67 -12.88
CA TRP A 220 -3.38 8.88 -12.56
C TRP A 220 -2.61 8.41 -13.79
N CYS A 221 -3.28 8.16 -14.92
CA CYS A 221 -2.59 7.92 -16.18
C CYS A 221 -3.36 8.54 -17.35
N GLU A 222 -2.64 8.96 -18.38
CA GLU A 222 -3.25 9.59 -19.55
C GLU A 222 -4.19 8.63 -20.29
N GLN A 223 -3.87 7.34 -20.34
CA GLN A 223 -4.64 6.35 -21.10
C GLN A 223 -6.07 6.19 -20.56
N ASN A 224 -6.30 6.44 -19.27
CA ASN A 224 -7.63 6.31 -18.66
C ASN A 224 -8.58 7.47 -18.98
N GLN A 225 -8.12 8.45 -19.75
CA GLN A 225 -8.99 9.47 -20.34
C GLN A 225 -9.93 8.89 -21.40
N ASN A 226 -9.51 7.81 -22.08
CA ASN A 226 -10.32 7.09 -23.04
C ASN A 226 -11.25 6.10 -22.32
N PHE A 227 -12.56 6.15 -22.59
CA PHE A 227 -13.54 5.27 -21.97
C PHE A 227 -13.29 3.79 -22.23
N SER A 228 -12.67 3.42 -23.37
CA SER A 228 -12.36 2.02 -23.68
C SER A 228 -11.24 1.44 -22.82
N PHE A 229 -10.51 2.27 -22.07
CA PHE A 229 -9.53 1.80 -21.09
C PHE A 229 -10.15 0.84 -20.07
N TYR A 230 -11.41 1.09 -19.70
CA TYR A 230 -12.17 0.36 -18.70
C TYR A 230 -12.84 -0.92 -19.22
N ASP A 231 -12.83 -1.17 -20.53
CA ASP A 231 -13.44 -2.36 -21.16
C ASP A 231 -12.57 -3.64 -20.98
N ASP A 232 -11.37 -3.51 -20.43
CA ASP A 232 -10.45 -4.62 -20.18
C ASP A 232 -10.93 -5.49 -19.01
N SER A 233 -11.61 -6.57 -19.36
CA SER A 233 -12.21 -7.52 -18.43
C SER A 233 -11.20 -8.32 -17.60
N PHE A 234 -9.90 -8.28 -17.88
CA PHE A 234 -8.89 -8.86 -16.98
C PHE A 234 -8.58 -7.96 -15.79
N VAL A 235 -8.71 -6.65 -15.98
CA VAL A 235 -8.45 -5.62 -14.97
C VAL A 235 -9.74 -5.21 -14.26
N PHE A 236 -10.73 -4.74 -15.03
CA PHE A 236 -11.98 -4.16 -14.55
C PHE A 236 -13.10 -5.22 -14.49
N ARG A 237 -12.91 -6.20 -13.59
CA ARG A 237 -13.86 -7.32 -13.42
C ARG A 237 -15.07 -6.91 -12.58
N PRO A 238 -16.32 -7.08 -13.03
CA PRO A 238 -17.51 -6.90 -12.19
C PRO A 238 -17.48 -7.79 -10.93
N ALA A 239 -18.31 -7.45 -9.94
CA ALA A 239 -18.55 -8.32 -8.79
C ALA A 239 -18.99 -9.73 -9.22
N GLY A 240 -18.56 -10.77 -8.50
CA GLY A 240 -18.96 -12.17 -8.78
C GLY A 240 -18.23 -12.89 -9.92
N GLN A 241 -17.46 -12.21 -10.78
CA GLN A 241 -16.71 -12.89 -11.84
C GLN A 241 -15.38 -13.48 -11.33
N LYS A 242 -15.20 -14.80 -11.48
CA LYS A 242 -13.94 -15.51 -11.17
C LYS A 242 -12.83 -15.06 -12.13
N LYS A 243 -11.57 -15.12 -11.68
CA LYS A 243 -10.40 -14.75 -12.50
C LYS A 243 -10.33 -15.69 -13.72
N PRO A 244 -10.40 -15.20 -14.97
CA PRO A 244 -10.18 -16.04 -16.14
C PRO A 244 -8.75 -16.61 -16.07
N ILE A 245 -8.61 -17.90 -16.38
CA ILE A 245 -7.32 -18.58 -16.43
C ILE A 245 -6.51 -17.91 -17.53
N LYS A 246 -5.35 -17.33 -17.21
CA LYS A 246 -4.40 -16.86 -18.23
C LYS A 246 -3.97 -18.08 -19.04
N GLN A 247 -4.44 -18.22 -20.28
CA GLN A 247 -3.86 -19.18 -21.21
C GLN A 247 -2.40 -18.76 -21.44
N ALA A 248 -1.47 -19.67 -21.16
CA ALA A 248 -0.07 -19.48 -21.48
C ALA A 248 0.06 -19.20 -22.98
N ARG A 249 0.76 -18.13 -23.35
CA ARG A 249 1.14 -17.88 -24.74
C ARG A 249 1.92 -19.10 -25.23
N ALA A 250 1.37 -19.83 -26.20
CA ALA A 250 2.10 -20.84 -26.93
C ALA A 250 3.34 -20.18 -27.56
N ALA A 251 4.51 -20.76 -27.33
CA ALA A 251 5.73 -20.37 -28.03
C ALA A 251 5.52 -20.57 -29.54
N PRO A 252 6.05 -19.68 -30.41
CA PRO A 252 6.01 -19.93 -31.83
C PRO A 252 6.83 -21.18 -32.14
N ALA A 253 6.21 -22.11 -32.88
CA ALA A 253 6.91 -23.25 -33.46
C ALA A 253 7.89 -22.74 -34.52
N SER A 254 9.13 -23.20 -34.38
CA SER A 254 10.25 -23.33 -35.34
C SER A 254 10.40 -22.29 -36.45
#